data_AF-A0A1F4DZC6-F1
#
_entry.id   AF-A0A1F4DZC6-F1
#
_cell.length_a   1.000
_cell.length_b   1.000
_cell.length_c   1.000
_cell.angle_alpha   90.00
_cell.angle_beta   90.00
_cell.angle_gamma   90.00
#
_symmetry.space_group_name_H-M   'P 1'
#
loop_
_entity.id
_entity.type
_entity.pdbx_description
1 polymer ?
#
loop_
_entity_poly.entity_id
_entity_poly.type
_entity_poly.pdbx_seq_one_letter_code
_entity_poly.pdbx_strand_id
1 'polypeptide(L)'
;MKPAPFVYHDPRSLSEAIDLLASLDNARVLAGGQSLMPMMNFRYAMPDHLIDLNKIGELAYLHGEGDTLRIGAMTRQRDLEFSAEVGRRCPILHEALDHVGHRQTRNRGTIGGSLCHLDPSAELVNVTALLGGTLHAASKCGKRDIAFAEFAAAYMTTSLEPDELLAGITLPLPGRQYGHAFVEFARRHGDFAIVACSALIGLDRNANIADAAIALSGLGHAPVRPVSIERGLKGQKADVDAFKAAAAEAAKLDATTDAYVTAAYRRHRARVLTYRALKQAAARAMEKANG
;
A
#
# COMPACT_ATOMS: atom_id res chain seq x y z
N MET A 1 -14.15 -26.40 -0.26
CA MET A 1 -15.14 -25.33 -0.52
C MET A 1 -15.07 -24.95 -1.99
N LYS A 2 -16.19 -24.74 -2.68
CA LYS A 2 -16.25 -24.46 -4.13
C LYS A 2 -16.99 -23.14 -4.39
N PRO A 3 -16.54 -22.31 -5.35
CA PRO A 3 -17.22 -21.08 -5.70
C PRO A 3 -18.57 -21.37 -6.36
N ALA A 4 -19.46 -20.37 -6.40
CA ALA A 4 -20.64 -20.43 -7.26
C ALA A 4 -20.21 -20.48 -8.73
N PRO A 5 -21.06 -20.99 -9.65
CA PRO A 5 -20.78 -20.90 -11.09
C PRO A 5 -20.63 -19.45 -11.54
N PHE A 6 -19.72 -19.22 -12.49
CA PHE A 6 -19.49 -17.92 -13.12
C PHE A 6 -19.03 -18.14 -14.57
N VAL A 7 -19.19 -17.12 -15.41
CA VAL A 7 -18.61 -17.06 -16.76
C VAL A 7 -17.24 -16.42 -16.69
N TYR A 8 -16.25 -17.06 -17.29
CA TYR A 8 -14.86 -16.58 -17.32
C TYR A 8 -14.56 -15.88 -18.65
N HIS A 9 -13.96 -14.69 -18.56
CA HIS A 9 -13.53 -13.89 -19.70
C HIS A 9 -12.02 -13.67 -19.64
N ASP A 10 -11.36 -13.73 -20.80
CA ASP A 10 -9.90 -13.66 -20.95
C ASP A 10 -9.49 -12.61 -22.01
N PRO A 11 -9.78 -11.32 -21.76
CA PRO A 11 -9.45 -10.22 -22.68
C PRO A 11 -7.94 -10.09 -22.91
N ARG A 12 -7.57 -9.60 -24.09
CA ARG A 12 -6.16 -9.45 -24.51
C ARG A 12 -5.67 -8.01 -24.53
N SER A 13 -6.55 -7.06 -24.24
CA SER A 13 -6.22 -5.64 -24.10
C SER A 13 -7.00 -5.00 -22.96
N LEU A 14 -6.49 -3.85 -22.49
CA LEU A 14 -7.19 -3.00 -21.52
C LEU A 14 -8.54 -2.54 -22.07
N SER A 15 -8.63 -2.22 -23.37
CA SER A 15 -9.89 -1.81 -24.00
C SER A 15 -10.94 -2.91 -23.90
N GLU A 16 -10.60 -4.15 -24.26
CA GLU A 16 -11.52 -5.29 -24.16
C GLU A 16 -11.97 -5.55 -22.71
N ALA A 17 -11.05 -5.42 -21.74
CA ALA A 17 -11.40 -5.60 -20.32
C ALA A 17 -12.38 -4.52 -19.83
N ILE A 18 -12.16 -3.26 -20.22
CA ILE A 18 -13.06 -2.13 -19.94
C ILE A 18 -14.42 -2.35 -20.64
N ASP A 19 -14.40 -2.83 -21.88
CA ASP A 19 -15.61 -3.13 -22.65
C ASP A 19 -16.48 -4.18 -21.95
N LEU A 20 -15.86 -5.24 -21.43
CA LEU A 20 -16.53 -6.27 -20.65
C LEU A 20 -17.03 -5.71 -19.31
N LEU A 21 -16.18 -4.98 -18.57
CA LEU A 21 -16.54 -4.46 -17.25
C LEU A 21 -17.73 -3.49 -17.30
N ALA A 22 -17.82 -2.67 -18.34
CA ALA A 22 -18.92 -1.73 -18.53
C ALA A 22 -20.21 -2.38 -19.08
N SER A 23 -20.12 -3.56 -19.71
CA SER A 23 -21.27 -4.21 -20.36
C SER A 23 -21.88 -5.36 -19.55
N LEU A 24 -21.15 -5.89 -18.57
CA LEU A 24 -21.57 -7.03 -17.78
C LEU A 24 -21.99 -6.60 -16.36
N ASP A 25 -23.22 -6.91 -16.00
CA ASP A 25 -23.69 -6.77 -14.63
C ASP A 25 -23.00 -7.77 -13.70
N ASN A 26 -22.78 -7.37 -12.44
CA ASN A 26 -22.16 -8.23 -11.41
C ASN A 26 -20.81 -8.86 -11.84
N ALA A 27 -20.03 -8.13 -12.64
CA ALA A 27 -18.70 -8.53 -13.03
C ALA A 27 -17.66 -8.18 -11.96
N ARG A 28 -16.65 -9.05 -11.82
CA ARG A 28 -15.46 -8.78 -11.01
C ARG A 28 -14.19 -9.02 -11.81
N VAL A 29 -13.20 -8.18 -11.54
CA VAL A 29 -11.88 -8.27 -12.15
C VAL A 29 -11.02 -9.27 -11.39
N LEU A 30 -10.42 -10.22 -12.11
CA LEU A 30 -9.44 -11.17 -11.59
C LEU A 30 -8.03 -10.70 -11.94
N ALA A 31 -7.31 -10.21 -10.92
CA ALA A 31 -5.88 -9.93 -11.00
C ALA A 31 -5.05 -11.14 -10.54
N GLY A 32 -4.41 -11.05 -9.37
CA GLY A 32 -3.65 -12.16 -8.77
C GLY A 32 -4.50 -13.27 -8.14
N GLY A 33 -5.76 -12.98 -7.84
CA GLY A 33 -6.72 -13.92 -7.24
C GLY A 33 -6.50 -14.24 -5.77
N GLN A 34 -5.55 -13.59 -5.09
CA GLN A 34 -5.17 -13.96 -3.71
C GLN A 34 -6.16 -13.48 -2.62
N SER A 35 -7.05 -12.55 -2.95
CA SER A 35 -8.19 -12.18 -2.09
C SER A 35 -9.51 -12.66 -2.68
N LEU A 36 -9.76 -12.36 -3.97
CA LEU A 36 -11.02 -12.66 -4.64
C LEU A 36 -11.33 -14.16 -4.70
N MET A 37 -10.35 -15.02 -5.05
CA MET A 37 -10.62 -16.46 -5.17
C MET A 37 -10.97 -17.11 -3.81
N PRO A 38 -10.26 -16.82 -2.70
CA PRO A 38 -10.73 -17.20 -1.37
C PRO A 38 -12.14 -16.71 -1.04
N MET A 39 -12.45 -15.43 -1.31
CA MET A 39 -13.79 -14.87 -1.08
C MET A 39 -14.87 -15.60 -1.88
N MET A 40 -14.59 -15.98 -3.13
CA MET A 40 -15.51 -16.77 -3.96
C MET A 40 -15.67 -18.19 -3.44
N ASN A 41 -14.58 -18.84 -3.02
CA ASN A 41 -14.63 -20.20 -2.44
C ASN A 41 -15.47 -20.25 -1.17
N PHE A 42 -15.42 -19.21 -0.35
CA PHE A 42 -16.24 -19.04 0.86
C PHE A 42 -17.61 -18.41 0.59
N ARG A 43 -17.92 -18.06 -0.68
CA ARG A 43 -19.16 -17.42 -1.12
C ARG A 43 -19.46 -16.07 -0.44
N TYR A 44 -18.41 -15.35 -0.02
CA TYR A 44 -18.52 -13.94 0.33
C TYR A 44 -18.66 -13.05 -0.92
N ALA A 45 -18.13 -13.49 -2.05
CA ALA A 45 -18.33 -12.86 -3.35
C ALA A 45 -18.86 -13.90 -4.34
N MET A 46 -19.93 -13.56 -5.06
CA MET A 46 -20.57 -14.43 -6.05
C MET A 46 -20.83 -13.64 -7.34
N PRO A 47 -19.76 -13.25 -8.07
CA PRO A 47 -19.91 -12.58 -9.34
C PRO A 47 -20.44 -13.56 -10.40
N ASP A 48 -21.26 -13.07 -11.31
CA ASP A 48 -21.71 -13.86 -12.47
C ASP A 48 -20.61 -13.92 -13.54
N HIS A 49 -19.75 -12.91 -13.58
CA HIS A 49 -18.68 -12.77 -14.56
C HIS A 49 -17.33 -12.50 -13.88
N LEU A 50 -16.30 -13.21 -14.34
CA LEU A 50 -14.92 -13.01 -13.91
C LEU A 50 -14.07 -12.60 -15.10
N ILE A 51 -13.54 -11.37 -15.07
CA ILE A 51 -12.73 -10.79 -16.15
C ILE A 51 -11.25 -10.91 -15.76
N ASP A 52 -10.51 -11.81 -16.40
CA ASP A 52 -9.13 -12.10 -16.08
C ASP A 52 -8.14 -11.19 -16.82
N LEU A 53 -7.36 -10.41 -16.07
CA LEU A 53 -6.38 -9.47 -16.63
C LEU A 53 -5.01 -10.09 -16.89
N ASN A 54 -4.80 -11.37 -16.55
CA ASN A 54 -3.46 -11.98 -16.54
C ASN A 54 -2.79 -12.08 -17.92
N LYS A 55 -3.53 -11.87 -19.01
CA LYS A 55 -3.01 -11.86 -20.39
C LYS A 55 -2.91 -10.46 -21.01
N ILE A 56 -3.18 -9.41 -20.24
CA ILE A 56 -3.02 -8.01 -20.67
C ILE A 56 -1.63 -7.53 -20.25
N GLY A 57 -0.64 -7.74 -21.13
CA GLY A 57 0.77 -7.44 -20.84
C GLY A 57 1.04 -5.95 -20.55
N GLU A 58 0.26 -5.04 -21.15
CA GLU A 58 0.40 -3.60 -20.94
C GLU A 58 0.09 -3.13 -19.51
N LEU A 59 -0.52 -3.98 -18.68
CA LEU A 59 -0.79 -3.69 -17.26
C LEU A 59 0.34 -4.15 -16.32
N ALA A 60 1.39 -4.79 -16.83
CA ALA A 60 2.51 -5.31 -16.04
C ALA A 60 3.82 -4.66 -16.50
N TYR A 61 4.22 -3.60 -15.82
CA TYR A 61 5.43 -2.85 -16.13
C TYR A 61 6.00 -2.18 -14.88
N LEU A 62 7.28 -1.83 -14.95
CA LEU A 62 7.99 -1.06 -13.94
C LEU A 62 8.91 -0.06 -14.64
N HIS A 63 8.70 1.24 -14.40
CA HIS A 63 9.50 2.31 -15.00
C HIS A 63 9.84 3.37 -13.95
N GLY A 64 11.14 3.60 -13.71
CA GLY A 64 11.60 4.74 -12.93
C GLY A 64 11.91 5.94 -13.81
N GLU A 65 11.14 7.01 -13.68
CA GLU A 65 11.27 8.26 -14.44
C GLU A 65 11.49 9.44 -13.48
N GLY A 66 12.68 10.04 -13.51
CA GLY A 66 13.04 11.13 -12.58
C GLY A 66 12.83 10.73 -11.11
N ASP A 67 12.05 11.54 -10.40
CA ASP A 67 11.66 11.36 -9.01
C ASP A 67 10.34 10.57 -8.87
N THR A 68 10.02 9.69 -9.82
CA THR A 68 8.81 8.86 -9.76
C THR A 68 9.09 7.40 -10.13
N LEU A 69 8.25 6.51 -9.59
CA LEU A 69 8.21 5.10 -9.96
C LEU A 69 6.81 4.75 -10.45
N ARG A 70 6.71 4.40 -11.72
CA ARG A 70 5.45 4.01 -12.38
C ARG A 70 5.36 2.48 -12.41
N ILE A 71 4.25 1.94 -11.93
CA ILE A 71 4.05 0.50 -11.77
C ILE A 71 2.69 0.11 -12.35
N GLY A 72 2.67 -0.83 -13.28
CA GLY A 72 1.43 -1.37 -13.83
C GLY A 72 0.67 -2.18 -12.77
N ALA A 73 -0.67 -2.09 -12.77
CA ALA A 73 -1.52 -2.70 -11.74
C ALA A 73 -1.40 -4.24 -11.65
N MET A 74 -1.01 -4.88 -12.75
CA MET A 74 -0.80 -6.34 -12.84
C MET A 74 0.63 -6.78 -12.54
N THR A 75 1.54 -5.86 -12.21
CA THR A 75 2.90 -6.19 -11.77
C THR A 75 2.85 -7.06 -10.52
N ARG A 76 3.54 -8.21 -10.54
CA ARG A 76 3.52 -9.13 -9.40
C ARG A 76 4.26 -8.54 -8.23
N GLN A 77 3.78 -8.86 -7.03
CA GLN A 77 4.47 -8.58 -5.79
C GLN A 77 5.86 -9.20 -5.80
N ARG A 78 6.02 -10.42 -6.36
CA ARG A 78 7.31 -11.07 -6.54
C ARG A 78 8.25 -10.30 -7.47
N ASP A 79 7.76 -9.74 -8.56
CA ASP A 79 8.60 -8.99 -9.50
C ASP A 79 9.12 -7.71 -8.84
N LEU A 80 8.28 -7.06 -8.03
CA LEU A 80 8.69 -5.91 -7.20
C LEU A 80 9.67 -6.33 -6.10
N GLU A 81 9.46 -7.47 -5.46
CA GLU A 81 10.32 -8.03 -4.40
C GLU A 81 11.74 -8.27 -4.94
N PHE A 82 11.92 -8.72 -6.19
CA PHE A 82 13.26 -8.98 -6.77
C PHE A 82 13.79 -7.88 -7.67
N SER A 83 13.07 -6.77 -7.83
CA SER A 83 13.50 -5.70 -8.69
C SER A 83 14.65 -4.89 -8.06
N ALA A 84 15.82 -4.96 -8.69
CA ALA A 84 16.96 -4.10 -8.33
C ALA A 84 16.61 -2.61 -8.47
N GLU A 85 15.73 -2.26 -9.40
CA GLU A 85 15.26 -0.89 -9.56
C GLU A 85 14.41 -0.44 -8.36
N VAL A 86 13.46 -1.28 -7.90
CA VAL A 86 12.69 -0.99 -6.68
C VAL A 86 13.62 -0.90 -5.48
N GLY A 87 14.52 -1.87 -5.28
CA GLY A 87 15.45 -1.87 -4.16
C GLY A 87 16.34 -0.62 -4.11
N ARG A 88 16.74 -0.08 -5.26
CA ARG A 88 17.54 1.15 -5.34
C ARG A 88 16.70 2.41 -5.15
N ARG A 89 15.56 2.52 -5.83
CA ARG A 89 14.76 3.75 -5.92
C ARG A 89 13.73 3.89 -4.79
N CYS A 90 13.10 2.79 -4.40
CA CYS A 90 12.02 2.74 -3.40
C CYS A 90 12.23 1.57 -2.42
N PRO A 91 13.32 1.58 -1.62
CA PRO A 91 13.67 0.46 -0.75
C PRO A 91 12.60 0.16 0.32
N ILE A 92 11.78 1.14 0.70
CA ILE A 92 10.66 0.92 1.64
C ILE A 92 9.56 0.03 1.06
N LEU A 93 9.32 0.08 -0.27
CA LEU A 93 8.39 -0.83 -0.94
C LEU A 93 8.92 -2.27 -0.88
N HIS A 94 10.23 -2.44 -1.07
CA HIS A 94 10.89 -3.73 -0.93
C HIS A 94 10.78 -4.27 0.50
N GLU A 95 11.09 -3.46 1.52
CA GLU A 95 10.96 -3.85 2.93
C GLU A 95 9.51 -4.21 3.31
N ALA A 96 8.52 -3.47 2.80
CA ALA A 96 7.11 -3.78 3.03
C ALA A 96 6.69 -5.13 2.40
N LEU A 97 7.23 -5.48 1.23
CA LEU A 97 6.91 -6.75 0.54
C LEU A 97 7.34 -7.99 1.33
N ASP A 98 8.36 -7.88 2.20
CA ASP A 98 8.77 -8.98 3.07
C ASP A 98 7.68 -9.38 4.06
N HIS A 99 6.79 -8.43 4.42
CA HIS A 99 5.66 -8.65 5.32
C HIS A 99 4.41 -9.18 4.60
N VAL A 100 4.31 -9.00 3.28
CA VAL A 100 3.11 -9.37 2.51
C VAL A 100 3.00 -10.88 2.37
N GLY A 101 2.13 -11.50 3.19
CA GLY A 101 1.78 -12.91 3.07
C GLY A 101 2.99 -13.85 3.01
N HIS A 102 2.96 -14.80 2.08
CA HIS A 102 4.05 -15.74 1.86
C HIS A 102 4.49 -15.75 0.39
N ARG A 103 5.62 -16.40 0.11
CA ARG A 103 6.19 -16.50 -1.24
C ARG A 103 5.15 -16.91 -2.31
N GLN A 104 4.28 -17.86 -2.00
CA GLN A 104 3.25 -18.36 -2.92
C GLN A 104 2.21 -17.29 -3.25
N THR A 105 1.76 -16.52 -2.24
CA THR A 105 0.80 -15.44 -2.47
C THR A 105 1.47 -14.31 -3.25
N ARG A 106 2.73 -13.96 -2.95
CA ARG A 106 3.47 -12.92 -3.68
C ARG A 106 3.77 -13.26 -5.14
N ASN A 107 3.94 -14.54 -5.47
CA ASN A 107 4.09 -14.99 -6.86
C ASN A 107 2.85 -14.71 -7.73
N ARG A 108 1.68 -14.51 -7.12
CA ARG A 108 0.41 -14.31 -7.83
C ARG A 108 -0.19 -12.94 -7.56
N GLY A 109 -0.14 -12.46 -6.32
CA GLY A 109 -0.60 -11.15 -5.90
C GLY A 109 0.01 -10.05 -6.75
N THR A 110 -0.79 -9.03 -7.04
CA THR A 110 -0.37 -7.85 -7.80
C THR A 110 -0.49 -6.62 -6.92
N ILE A 111 0.28 -5.58 -7.25
CA ILE A 111 0.17 -4.30 -6.53
C ILE A 111 -1.22 -3.68 -6.67
N GLY A 112 -1.78 -3.69 -7.89
CA GLY A 112 -3.12 -3.16 -8.15
C GLY A 112 -4.20 -3.99 -7.46
N GLY A 113 -4.07 -5.32 -7.43
CA GLY A 113 -5.00 -6.18 -6.70
C GLY A 113 -5.01 -5.89 -5.20
N SER A 114 -3.85 -5.62 -4.59
CA SER A 114 -3.78 -5.23 -3.18
C SER A 114 -4.44 -3.87 -2.92
N LEU A 115 -4.21 -2.90 -3.82
CA LEU A 115 -4.78 -1.55 -3.69
C LEU A 115 -6.29 -1.54 -3.91
N CYS A 116 -6.78 -2.24 -4.95
CA CYS A 116 -8.22 -2.34 -5.22
C CYS A 116 -8.98 -3.15 -4.18
N HIS A 117 -8.33 -4.13 -3.52
CA HIS A 117 -8.94 -4.81 -2.38
C HIS A 117 -9.04 -3.91 -1.15
N LEU A 118 -8.10 -2.96 -1.03
CA LEU A 118 -8.06 -1.91 0.00
C LEU A 118 -8.24 -2.44 1.42
N ASP A 119 -7.53 -3.51 1.77
CA ASP A 119 -7.43 -3.88 3.18
C ASP A 119 -6.61 -2.80 3.90
N PRO A 120 -7.15 -2.13 4.94
CA PRO A 120 -6.45 -1.06 5.66
C PRO A 120 -5.19 -1.53 6.38
N SER A 121 -5.02 -2.84 6.52
CA SER A 121 -3.86 -3.48 7.14
C SER A 121 -2.79 -3.87 6.12
N ALA A 122 -3.07 -3.80 4.82
CA ALA A 122 -2.14 -4.22 3.78
C ALA A 122 -0.96 -3.25 3.62
N GLU A 123 0.22 -3.84 3.44
CA GLU A 123 1.51 -3.17 3.48
C GLU A 123 1.70 -2.29 2.24
N LEU A 124 1.24 -2.75 1.07
CA LEU A 124 1.29 -1.97 -0.17
C LEU A 124 0.34 -0.78 -0.16
N VAL A 125 -0.81 -0.90 0.51
CA VAL A 125 -1.75 0.20 0.74
C VAL A 125 -1.08 1.24 1.65
N ASN A 126 -0.40 0.79 2.72
CA ASN A 126 0.37 1.65 3.61
C ASN A 126 1.48 2.44 2.91
N VAL A 127 2.34 1.75 2.14
CA VAL A 127 3.46 2.41 1.44
C VAL A 127 2.96 3.40 0.40
N THR A 128 1.87 3.08 -0.30
CA THR A 128 1.25 4.01 -1.25
C THR A 128 0.71 5.26 -0.54
N ALA A 129 0.10 5.10 0.65
CA ALA A 129 -0.33 6.22 1.49
C ALA A 129 0.84 7.09 1.98
N LEU A 130 1.92 6.45 2.45
CA LEU A 130 3.13 7.12 2.93
C LEU A 130 3.74 8.02 1.86
N LEU A 131 3.92 7.47 0.66
CA LEU A 131 4.53 8.18 -0.46
C LEU A 131 3.57 9.20 -1.08
N GLY A 132 2.25 9.07 -0.87
CA GLY A 132 1.27 9.91 -1.54
C GLY A 132 1.12 9.53 -3.01
N GLY A 133 0.99 8.22 -3.27
CA GLY A 133 0.86 7.69 -4.62
C GLY A 133 -0.40 8.17 -5.37
N THR A 134 -0.30 8.15 -6.69
CA THR A 134 -1.40 8.44 -7.61
C THR A 134 -1.83 7.15 -8.29
N LEU A 135 -3.13 6.89 -8.35
CA LEU A 135 -3.73 5.71 -8.96
C LEU A 135 -4.36 6.10 -10.30
N HIS A 136 -4.06 5.34 -11.34
CA HIS A 136 -4.49 5.63 -12.71
C HIS A 136 -5.66 4.73 -13.07
N ALA A 137 -6.87 5.27 -13.03
CA ALA A 137 -8.09 4.57 -13.42
C ALA A 137 -8.38 4.76 -14.92
N ALA A 138 -8.97 3.74 -15.55
CA ALA A 138 -9.40 3.78 -16.93
C ALA A 138 -10.79 3.15 -17.08
N SER A 139 -11.64 3.79 -17.89
CA SER A 139 -12.96 3.27 -18.30
C SER A 139 -13.24 3.65 -19.76
N LYS A 140 -14.46 3.37 -20.24
CA LYS A 140 -14.90 3.79 -21.58
C LYS A 140 -14.90 5.30 -21.76
N CYS A 141 -15.10 6.04 -20.66
CA CYS A 141 -15.19 7.49 -20.66
C CYS A 141 -13.82 8.16 -20.67
N GLY A 142 -12.73 7.40 -20.49
CA GLY A 142 -11.36 7.91 -20.54
C GLY A 142 -10.51 7.43 -19.38
N LYS A 143 -9.49 8.22 -19.04
CA LYS A 143 -8.55 7.95 -17.95
C LYS A 143 -8.61 9.08 -16.94
N ARG A 144 -8.46 8.76 -15.65
CA ARG A 144 -8.29 9.75 -14.59
C ARG A 144 -7.27 9.31 -13.56
N ASP A 145 -6.67 10.31 -12.93
CA ASP A 145 -5.70 10.14 -11.86
C ASP A 145 -6.37 10.44 -10.53
N ILE A 146 -6.18 9.55 -9.55
CA ILE A 146 -6.79 9.63 -8.22
C ILE A 146 -5.67 9.67 -7.19
N ALA A 147 -5.60 10.72 -6.39
CA ALA A 147 -4.66 10.74 -5.27
C ALA A 147 -5.04 9.64 -4.27
N PHE A 148 -4.06 8.94 -3.67
CA PHE A 148 -4.37 7.88 -2.71
C PHE A 148 -5.30 8.34 -1.57
N ALA A 149 -5.16 9.60 -1.13
CA ALA A 149 -6.01 10.19 -0.10
C ALA A 149 -7.51 10.25 -0.49
N GLU A 150 -7.82 10.29 -1.79
CA GLU A 150 -9.18 10.29 -2.34
C GLU A 150 -9.62 8.89 -2.77
N PHE A 151 -8.66 7.99 -2.99
CA PHE A 151 -8.92 6.63 -3.44
C PHE A 151 -9.58 5.76 -2.36
N ALA A 152 -9.22 5.96 -1.09
CA ALA A 152 -9.73 5.15 0.02
C ALA A 152 -11.06 5.71 0.57
N ALA A 153 -12.16 5.41 -0.11
CA ALA A 153 -13.48 5.99 0.20
C ALA A 153 -14.12 5.47 1.50
N ALA A 154 -13.99 4.17 1.79
CA ALA A 154 -14.46 3.55 3.04
C ALA A 154 -13.74 2.22 3.32
N TYR A 155 -14.12 1.52 4.39
CA TYR A 155 -13.50 0.26 4.78
C TYR A 155 -13.67 -0.78 3.66
N MET A 156 -12.55 -1.24 3.09
CA MET A 156 -12.52 -2.18 1.94
C MET A 156 -13.23 -1.65 0.68
N THR A 157 -13.37 -0.33 0.55
CA THR A 157 -14.12 0.31 -0.54
C THR A 157 -13.29 1.44 -1.14
N THR A 158 -12.98 1.31 -2.42
CA THR A 158 -12.26 2.33 -3.19
C THR A 158 -13.22 3.36 -3.79
N SER A 159 -12.68 4.48 -4.28
CA SER A 159 -13.42 5.47 -5.07
C SER A 159 -13.55 5.13 -6.57
N LEU A 160 -13.13 3.93 -6.98
CA LEU A 160 -13.34 3.46 -8.35
C LEU A 160 -14.83 3.30 -8.62
N GLU A 161 -15.27 3.80 -9.77
CA GLU A 161 -16.61 3.55 -10.28
C GLU A 161 -16.74 2.09 -10.74
N PRO A 162 -17.97 1.54 -10.83
CA PRO A 162 -18.19 0.14 -11.20
C PRO A 162 -17.60 -0.27 -12.55
N ASP A 163 -17.48 0.66 -13.50
CA ASP A 163 -16.94 0.46 -14.85
C ASP A 163 -15.46 0.85 -14.99
N GLU A 164 -14.80 1.21 -13.88
CA GLU A 164 -13.39 1.60 -13.87
C GLU A 164 -12.45 0.44 -13.52
N LEU A 165 -11.30 0.43 -14.21
CA LEU A 165 -10.21 -0.49 -13.97
C LEU A 165 -8.96 0.30 -13.56
N LEU A 166 -8.29 -0.15 -12.49
CA LEU A 166 -6.99 0.40 -12.11
C LEU A 166 -5.91 -0.10 -13.08
N ALA A 167 -5.37 0.79 -13.91
CA ALA A 167 -4.37 0.45 -14.91
C ALA A 167 -2.94 0.43 -14.33
N GLY A 168 -2.67 1.29 -13.35
CA GLY A 168 -1.37 1.36 -12.70
C GLY A 168 -1.33 2.42 -11.61
N ILE A 169 -0.14 2.62 -11.05
CA ILE A 169 0.14 3.65 -10.06
C ILE A 169 1.42 4.40 -10.37
N THR A 170 1.51 5.62 -9.86
CA THR A 170 2.75 6.39 -9.79
C THR A 170 3.06 6.69 -8.32
N LEU A 171 4.23 6.27 -7.88
CA LEU A 171 4.76 6.61 -6.55
C LEU A 171 5.76 7.74 -6.70
N PRO A 172 5.55 8.91 -6.08
CA PRO A 172 6.59 9.92 -6.01
C PRO A 172 7.71 9.40 -5.10
N LEU A 173 8.93 9.59 -5.55
CA LEU A 173 10.13 9.22 -4.83
C LEU A 173 10.73 10.47 -4.20
N PRO A 174 11.25 10.38 -2.98
CA PRO A 174 11.88 11.52 -2.37
C PRO A 174 13.17 11.92 -3.12
N GLY A 175 13.28 13.16 -3.60
CA GLY A 175 14.42 13.63 -4.43
C GLY A 175 15.76 13.83 -3.70
N ARG A 176 15.85 13.50 -2.40
CA ARG A 176 17.11 13.50 -1.61
C ARG A 176 17.30 12.14 -0.96
N GLN A 177 18.43 11.91 -0.30
CA GLN A 177 18.62 10.68 0.47
C GLN A 177 17.72 10.67 1.70
N TYR A 178 16.95 9.59 1.87
CA TYR A 178 16.17 9.31 3.08
C TYR A 178 16.59 7.97 3.66
N GLY A 179 16.54 7.91 4.99
CA GLY A 179 16.37 6.66 5.69
C GLY A 179 14.90 6.28 5.72
N HIS A 180 14.64 4.97 5.77
CA HIS A 180 13.32 4.39 5.65
C HIS A 180 13.16 3.28 6.68
N ALA A 181 11.93 2.97 7.06
CA ALA A 181 11.60 1.77 7.82
C ALA A 181 10.14 1.38 7.58
N PHE A 182 9.90 0.07 7.47
CA PHE A 182 8.57 -0.52 7.61
C PHE A 182 8.60 -1.48 8.80
N VAL A 183 7.71 -1.30 9.77
CA VAL A 183 7.60 -2.16 10.95
C VAL A 183 6.16 -2.55 11.18
N GLU A 184 5.95 -3.84 11.44
CA GLU A 184 4.62 -4.41 11.60
C GLU A 184 4.50 -5.18 12.91
N PHE A 185 3.28 -5.21 13.42
CA PHE A 185 2.87 -6.18 14.41
C PHE A 185 1.67 -6.96 13.92
N ALA A 186 1.90 -8.24 13.63
CA ALA A 186 0.88 -9.24 13.33
C ALA A 186 0.96 -10.38 14.35
N ARG A 187 -0.06 -11.25 14.38
CA ARG A 187 -0.06 -12.43 15.27
C ARG A 187 1.06 -13.41 14.89
N ARG A 188 1.30 -13.55 13.60
CA ARG A 188 2.34 -14.38 12.99
C ARG A 188 2.85 -13.69 11.73
N HIS A 189 4.08 -13.98 11.34
CA HIS A 189 4.64 -13.44 10.10
C HIS A 189 3.81 -13.88 8.88
N GLY A 190 3.46 -12.93 8.02
CA GLY A 190 2.60 -13.15 6.85
C GLY A 190 1.09 -13.09 7.12
N ASP A 191 0.65 -12.95 8.39
CA ASP A 191 -0.73 -12.56 8.69
C ASP A 191 -0.89 -11.04 8.48
N PHE A 192 -2.11 -10.56 8.24
CA PHE A 192 -2.39 -9.12 8.21
C PHE A 192 -1.93 -8.42 9.50
N ALA A 193 -1.37 -7.21 9.32
CA ALA A 193 -0.99 -6.34 10.41
C ALA A 193 -2.17 -6.06 11.35
N ILE A 194 -1.94 -6.20 12.67
CA ILE A 194 -2.81 -5.52 13.64
C ILE A 194 -2.55 -4.02 13.56
N VAL A 195 -1.28 -3.62 13.59
CA VAL A 195 -0.84 -2.26 13.26
C VAL A 195 0.48 -2.37 12.53
N ALA A 196 0.65 -1.56 11.49
CA ALA A 196 1.95 -1.35 10.84
C ALA A 196 2.27 0.14 10.81
N CYS A 197 3.55 0.47 10.83
CA CYS A 197 4.05 1.83 10.71
C CYS A 197 5.16 1.86 9.66
N SER A 198 5.02 2.74 8.69
CA SER A 198 6.09 3.11 7.77
C SER A 198 6.59 4.51 8.10
N ALA A 199 7.89 4.74 7.90
CA ALA A 199 8.50 6.05 8.12
C ALA A 199 9.60 6.35 7.10
N LEU A 200 9.69 7.61 6.70
CA LEU A 200 10.80 8.19 5.96
C LEU A 200 11.38 9.36 6.77
N ILE A 201 12.71 9.43 6.86
CA ILE A 201 13.44 10.53 7.51
C ILE A 201 14.53 11.04 6.57
N GLY A 202 14.45 12.32 6.23
CA GLY A 202 15.50 13.06 5.54
C GLY A 202 16.17 14.00 6.53
N LEU A 203 17.50 14.01 6.56
CA LEU A 203 18.28 14.85 7.45
C LEU A 203 18.83 16.08 6.71
N ASP A 204 19.00 17.18 7.43
CA ASP A 204 19.79 18.32 6.98
C ASP A 204 21.29 18.11 7.26
N ARG A 205 22.11 19.10 6.90
CA ARG A 205 23.57 19.05 7.09
C ARG A 205 24.00 19.02 8.57
N ASN A 206 23.09 19.37 9.48
CA ASN A 206 23.33 19.41 10.93
C ASN A 206 22.73 18.18 11.64
N ALA A 207 22.32 17.16 10.88
CA ALA A 207 21.63 15.96 11.38
C ALA A 207 20.28 16.24 12.09
N ASN A 208 19.64 17.36 11.77
CA ASN A 208 18.25 17.60 12.14
C ASN A 208 17.31 17.02 11.09
N ILE A 209 16.08 16.72 11.48
CA ILE A 209 15.04 16.20 10.57
C ILE A 209 14.61 17.32 9.63
N ALA A 210 15.04 17.26 8.38
CA ALA A 210 14.65 18.20 7.34
C ALA A 210 13.22 17.95 6.87
N ASP A 211 12.86 16.69 6.67
CA ASP A 211 11.50 16.25 6.37
C ASP A 211 11.27 14.83 6.91
N ALA A 212 10.02 14.55 7.28
CA ALA A 212 9.56 13.25 7.74
C ALA A 212 8.23 12.88 7.07
N ALA A 213 8.03 11.61 6.80
CA ALA A 213 6.72 11.06 6.44
C ALA A 213 6.44 9.82 7.28
N ILE A 214 5.20 9.63 7.73
CA ILE A 214 4.78 8.48 8.54
C ILE A 214 3.41 8.01 8.04
N ALA A 215 3.20 6.70 7.91
CA ALA A 215 1.86 6.15 7.70
C ALA A 215 1.58 4.96 8.61
N LEU A 216 0.40 4.93 9.21
CA LEU A 216 -0.05 3.92 10.17
C LEU A 216 -1.24 3.14 9.61
N SER A 217 -1.09 1.82 9.50
CA SER A 217 -2.15 0.89 9.09
C SER A 217 -2.81 0.20 10.27
N GLY A 218 -4.04 -0.29 10.06
CA GLY A 218 -4.79 -1.01 11.09
C GLY A 218 -5.34 -0.11 12.21
N LEU A 219 -5.51 1.20 11.97
CA LEU A 219 -6.22 2.07 12.92
C LEU A 219 -7.68 2.29 12.53
N GLY A 220 -7.98 2.35 11.23
CA GLY A 220 -9.34 2.59 10.75
C GLY A 220 -9.58 1.95 9.39
N HIS A 221 -10.31 2.66 8.54
CA HIS A 221 -10.72 2.17 7.22
C HIS A 221 -9.66 2.30 6.13
N ALA A 222 -8.59 3.06 6.39
CA ALA A 222 -7.44 3.25 5.52
C ALA A 222 -6.18 3.54 6.36
N PRO A 223 -4.97 3.45 5.79
CA PRO A 223 -3.77 3.94 6.46
C PRO A 223 -3.89 5.45 6.72
N VAL A 224 -3.48 5.86 7.93
CA VAL A 224 -3.50 7.27 8.34
C VAL A 224 -2.11 7.85 8.20
N ARG A 225 -2.01 9.00 7.52
CA ARG A 225 -0.79 9.82 7.45
C ARG A 225 -0.92 11.03 8.38
N PRO A 226 -0.37 10.99 9.61
CA PRO A 226 -0.56 12.07 10.58
C PRO A 226 0.36 13.26 10.30
N VAL A 227 -0.05 14.14 9.38
CA VAL A 227 0.72 15.33 8.94
C VAL A 227 1.11 16.26 10.11
N SER A 228 0.30 16.31 11.17
CA SER A 228 0.63 17.07 12.38
C SER A 228 1.88 16.55 13.10
N ILE A 229 2.07 15.23 13.15
CA ILE A 229 3.24 14.58 13.73
C ILE A 229 4.47 14.82 12.83
N GLU A 230 4.30 14.68 11.52
CA GLU A 230 5.36 14.97 10.53
C GLU A 230 5.88 16.41 10.68
N ARG A 231 4.96 17.38 10.81
CA ARG A 231 5.31 18.79 11.03
C ARG A 231 6.03 19.02 12.36
N GLY A 232 5.61 18.34 13.43
CA GLY A 232 6.24 18.44 14.74
C GLY A 232 7.69 17.92 14.78
N LEU A 233 8.04 16.99 13.88
CA LEU A 233 9.40 16.47 13.75
C LEU A 233 10.33 17.41 12.96
N LYS A 234 9.80 18.23 12.06
CA LYS A 234 10.61 19.09 11.19
C LYS A 234 11.44 20.09 12.01
N GLY A 235 12.74 20.13 11.74
CA GLY A 235 13.72 20.97 12.43
C GLY A 235 14.19 20.42 13.78
N GLN A 236 13.60 19.33 14.29
CA GLN A 236 14.06 18.68 15.51
C GLN A 236 15.32 17.85 15.26
N LYS A 237 16.11 17.64 16.31
CA LYS A 237 17.20 16.66 16.27
C LYS A 237 16.62 15.25 16.12
N ALA A 238 17.24 14.42 15.29
CA ALA A 238 16.83 13.03 15.09
C ALA A 238 17.25 12.13 16.28
N ASP A 239 16.59 12.29 17.43
CA ASP A 239 16.94 11.62 18.67
C ASP A 239 15.75 10.94 19.39
N VAL A 240 16.08 10.29 20.51
CA VAL A 240 15.13 9.51 21.30
C VAL A 240 13.95 10.35 21.80
N ASP A 241 14.16 11.61 22.14
CA ASP A 241 13.13 12.45 22.74
C ASP A 241 12.14 12.93 21.67
N ALA A 242 12.64 13.35 20.49
CA ALA A 242 11.81 13.65 19.34
C ALA A 242 10.94 12.44 18.93
N PHE A 243 11.53 11.24 18.88
CA PHE A 243 10.79 10.03 18.50
C PHE A 243 9.76 9.60 19.56
N LYS A 244 10.05 9.76 20.86
CA LYS A 244 9.09 9.50 21.93
C LYS A 244 7.92 10.48 21.91
N ALA A 245 8.17 11.75 21.62
CA ALA A 245 7.12 12.76 21.48
C ALA A 245 6.19 12.44 20.30
N ALA A 246 6.75 12.16 19.11
CA ALA A 246 5.96 11.74 17.95
C ALA A 246 5.15 10.46 18.21
N ALA A 247 5.76 9.47 18.87
CA ALA A 247 5.08 8.25 19.26
C ALA A 247 3.93 8.48 20.26
N ALA A 248 4.08 9.43 21.19
CA ALA A 248 3.02 9.80 22.12
C ALA A 248 1.82 10.43 21.40
N GLU A 249 2.05 11.26 20.38
CA GLU A 249 0.97 11.80 19.53
C GLU A 249 0.31 10.70 18.69
N ALA A 250 1.07 9.75 18.15
CA ALA A 250 0.51 8.60 17.42
C ALA A 250 -0.44 7.76 18.29
N ALA A 251 -0.22 7.72 19.61
CA ALA A 251 -1.09 7.05 20.57
C ALA A 251 -2.48 7.71 20.73
N LYS A 252 -2.63 8.95 20.28
CA LYS A 252 -3.87 9.73 20.38
C LYS A 252 -4.74 9.64 19.14
N LEU A 253 -4.22 9.06 18.05
CA LEU A 253 -4.98 8.85 16.81
C LEU A 253 -6.20 7.97 17.07
N ASP A 254 -7.27 8.24 16.32
CA ASP A 254 -8.47 7.43 16.38
C ASP A 254 -8.19 6.00 15.92
N ALA A 255 -8.79 5.05 16.61
CA ALA A 255 -8.67 3.63 16.30
C ALA A 255 -10.01 2.92 16.47
N THR A 256 -10.28 1.93 15.62
CA THR A 256 -11.48 1.08 15.70
C THR A 256 -11.24 -0.14 16.60
N THR A 257 -12.32 -0.70 17.12
CA THR A 257 -12.31 -2.01 17.80
C THR A 257 -12.93 -3.03 16.86
N ASP A 258 -12.35 -4.23 16.80
CA ASP A 258 -12.96 -5.39 16.16
C ASP A 258 -13.15 -6.55 17.16
N ALA A 259 -13.54 -7.72 16.65
CA ALA A 259 -13.81 -8.91 17.45
C ALA A 259 -12.58 -9.47 18.21
N TYR A 260 -11.36 -9.11 17.80
CA TYR A 260 -10.10 -9.64 18.31
C TYR A 260 -9.21 -8.59 18.96
N VAL A 261 -9.31 -7.32 18.55
CA VAL A 261 -8.39 -6.25 18.93
C VAL A 261 -9.13 -4.98 19.28
N THR A 262 -8.85 -4.45 20.47
CA THR A 262 -9.43 -3.20 20.96
C THR A 262 -8.72 -1.97 20.38
N ALA A 263 -9.48 -0.87 20.24
CA ALA A 263 -8.93 0.44 19.89
C ALA A 263 -7.79 0.89 20.83
N ALA A 264 -7.90 0.60 22.13
CA ALA A 264 -6.86 0.90 23.11
C ALA A 264 -5.55 0.14 22.80
N TYR A 265 -5.63 -1.14 22.42
CA TYR A 265 -4.47 -1.91 22.03
C TYR A 265 -3.85 -1.39 20.73
N ARG A 266 -4.66 -1.06 19.72
CA ARG A 266 -4.19 -0.47 18.46
C ARG A 266 -3.46 0.85 18.69
N ARG A 267 -3.98 1.74 19.52
CA ARG A 267 -3.30 3.00 19.91
C ARG A 267 -1.98 2.75 20.66
N HIS A 268 -1.94 1.77 21.56
CA HIS A 268 -0.70 1.37 22.20
C HIS A 268 0.33 0.86 21.18
N ARG A 269 -0.08 0.01 20.23
CA ARG A 269 0.79 -0.47 19.15
C ARG A 269 1.25 0.65 18.23
N ALA A 270 0.39 1.60 17.88
CA ALA A 270 0.73 2.78 17.07
C ALA A 270 1.89 3.56 17.69
N ARG A 271 1.83 3.83 19.00
CA ARG A 271 2.93 4.45 19.76
C ARG A 271 4.23 3.67 19.62
N VAL A 272 4.20 2.38 19.93
CA VAL A 272 5.41 1.54 19.94
C VAL A 272 6.03 1.45 18.55
N LEU A 273 5.22 1.23 17.53
CA LEU A 273 5.69 1.05 16.16
C LEU A 273 6.17 2.37 15.55
N THR A 274 5.51 3.50 15.84
CA THR A 274 5.99 4.83 15.41
C THR A 274 7.39 5.12 15.94
N TYR A 275 7.64 4.88 17.23
CA TYR A 275 8.98 5.04 17.80
C TYR A 275 10.03 4.16 17.11
N ARG A 276 9.69 2.88 16.86
CA ARG A 276 10.61 1.93 16.21
C ARG A 276 10.90 2.33 14.76
N ALA A 277 9.87 2.67 14.00
CA ALA A 277 9.99 3.10 12.61
C ALA A 277 10.87 4.35 12.49
N LEU A 278 10.61 5.38 13.30
CA LEU A 278 11.39 6.62 13.30
C LEU A 278 12.85 6.37 13.68
N LYS A 279 13.10 5.60 14.73
CA LYS A 279 14.47 5.27 15.16
C LYS A 279 15.24 4.53 14.05
N GLN A 280 14.63 3.54 13.41
CA GLN A 280 15.26 2.76 12.35
C GLN A 280 15.48 3.58 11.08
N ALA A 281 14.48 4.38 10.69
CA ALA A 281 14.60 5.28 9.54
C ALA A 281 15.70 6.33 9.78
N ALA A 282 15.76 6.94 10.96
CA ALA A 282 16.81 7.91 11.28
C ALA A 282 18.21 7.28 11.28
N ALA A 283 18.40 6.08 11.83
CA ALA A 283 19.68 5.39 11.78
C ALA A 283 20.16 5.16 10.34
N ARG A 284 19.28 4.66 9.47
CA ARG A 284 19.58 4.48 8.04
C ARG A 284 19.82 5.81 7.31
N ALA A 285 19.19 6.90 7.73
CA ALA A 285 19.45 8.23 7.18
C ALA A 285 20.86 8.72 7.53
N MET A 286 21.30 8.48 8.78
CA MET A 286 22.66 8.84 9.24
C MET A 286 23.74 7.99 8.57
N GLU A 287 23.51 6.68 8.40
CA GLU A 287 24.44 5.79 7.69
C GLU A 287 24.71 6.28 6.26
N LYS A 288 23.66 6.70 5.56
CA LYS A 288 23.76 7.25 4.21
C LYS A 288 24.39 8.64 4.15
N ALA A 289 24.20 9.47 5.17
CA ALA A 289 24.85 10.78 5.24
C ALA A 289 26.37 10.68 5.48
N ASN A 290 26.83 9.57 6.06
CA ASN A 290 28.22 9.34 6.43
C ASN A 290 29.01 8.49 5.41
N GLY A 291 28.35 7.90 4.40
CA GLY A 291 28.95 7.03 3.39
C GLY A 291 28.84 7.62 1.99
#